data_AF-A0A1E3IPM0-F1
#
_entry.id   AF-A0A1E3IPM0-F1
#
_cell.length_a   1.000
_cell.length_b   1.000
_cell.length_c   1.000
_cell.angle_alpha   90.00
_cell.angle_beta   90.00
_cell.angle_gamma   90.00
#
_symmetry.space_group_name_H-M   'P 1'
#
loop_
_entity.id
_entity.type
_entity.pdbx_description
1 polymer ?
#
loop_
_entity_poly.entity_id
_entity_poly.type
_entity_poly.pdbx_seq_one_letter_code
_entity_poly.pdbx_strand_id
1 'polypeptide(L)'
;MVNPDEDTEFNDALRRHGILPPKPLSRSPSPDIPHITHTDAIRAVAATADAEQLGMLLEADNLDSDDERMFEEYRKKRMEQVKRNEKKGKFGSVEPLAREDFVREVTEGSKVDLDSGKVEADEEDEDKPARLKGTGVVVFLFKDSVALSRHLRPLLDQLAVAHSSTKFLSIPAGLCIPNYPDKNVPTFLIYRNGEMVGNVVAGMGLKGLKTTVKDLEGLLLYFKAIERPSSAFQRPRAASHDSDFDDDLDNGVGAVNTKQSRIRHGGMGVGTGRSEDEDDSDVSDFDM
;
A
#
# COMPACT_ATOMS: atom_id res chain seq x y z
N MET A 1 59.09 -45.47 -25.02
CA MET A 1 57.87 -44.65 -24.88
C MET A 1 58.22 -43.44 -24.04
N VAL A 2 58.09 -42.22 -24.57
CA VAL A 2 58.29 -40.97 -23.80
C VAL A 2 56.97 -40.62 -23.12
N ASN A 3 56.98 -40.36 -21.82
CA ASN A 3 55.79 -40.05 -21.04
C ASN A 3 55.35 -38.60 -21.36
N PRO A 4 54.15 -38.38 -21.94
CA PRO A 4 53.70 -37.05 -22.37
C PRO A 4 53.47 -36.05 -21.22
N ASP A 5 53.47 -36.51 -19.97
CA ASP A 5 53.27 -35.69 -18.77
C ASP A 5 54.58 -35.36 -18.02
N GLU A 6 55.75 -35.85 -18.46
CA GLU A 6 57.02 -35.49 -17.82
C GLU A 6 57.49 -34.08 -18.25
N ASP A 7 57.72 -33.19 -17.28
CA ASP A 7 58.16 -31.82 -17.52
C ASP A 7 59.67 -31.76 -17.77
N THR A 8 60.07 -32.19 -18.95
CA THR A 8 61.40 -31.94 -19.50
C THR A 8 61.38 -30.63 -20.30
N GLU A 9 62.48 -29.88 -20.33
CA GLU A 9 62.61 -28.65 -21.14
C GLU A 9 62.26 -28.88 -22.62
N PHE A 10 62.41 -30.12 -23.08
CA PHE A 10 61.99 -30.57 -24.40
C PHE A 10 60.47 -30.52 -24.59
N ASN A 11 59.66 -30.98 -23.63
CA ASN A 11 58.19 -30.99 -23.74
C ASN A 11 57.59 -29.58 -23.73
N ASP A 12 58.20 -28.64 -23.01
CA ASP A 12 57.78 -27.23 -23.04
C ASP A 12 58.16 -26.53 -24.36
N ALA A 13 59.30 -26.89 -24.97
CA ALA A 13 59.64 -26.42 -26.30
C ALA A 13 58.63 -26.93 -27.36
N LEU A 14 58.15 -28.17 -27.23
CA LEU A 14 57.13 -28.74 -28.11
C LEU A 14 55.76 -28.07 -27.94
N ARG A 15 55.36 -27.71 -26.71
CA ARG A 15 54.14 -26.91 -26.45
C ARG A 15 54.26 -25.50 -27.06
N ARG A 16 55.43 -24.88 -26.96
CA ARG A 16 55.70 -23.54 -27.54
C ARG A 16 55.70 -23.53 -29.07
N HIS A 17 56.17 -24.61 -29.70
CA HIS A 17 56.12 -24.78 -31.15
C HIS A 17 54.77 -25.30 -31.68
N GLY A 18 53.77 -25.51 -30.81
CA GLY A 18 52.42 -25.89 -31.19
C GLY A 18 52.24 -27.37 -31.55
N ILE A 19 53.19 -28.23 -31.19
CA ILE A 19 53.14 -29.68 -31.46
C ILE A 19 52.37 -30.40 -30.34
N LEU A 20 52.49 -29.96 -29.09
CA LEU A 20 51.64 -30.41 -27.98
C LEU A 20 50.59 -29.34 -27.64
N PRO A 21 49.35 -29.72 -27.29
CA PRO A 21 48.34 -28.79 -26.80
C PRO A 21 48.81 -28.10 -25.50
N PRO A 22 48.41 -26.83 -25.27
CA PRO A 22 48.75 -26.10 -24.06
C PRO A 22 48.12 -26.78 -22.83
N LYS A 23 48.81 -26.71 -21.69
CA LYS A 23 48.29 -27.27 -20.43
C LYS A 23 46.98 -26.57 -20.03
N PRO A 24 45.99 -27.32 -19.51
CA PRO A 24 44.79 -26.71 -18.96
C PRO A 24 45.17 -25.79 -17.80
N LEU A 25 44.54 -24.61 -17.75
CA LEU A 25 44.70 -23.66 -16.64
C LEU A 25 44.31 -24.37 -15.34
N SER A 26 45.22 -24.44 -14.37
CA SER A 26 44.90 -24.90 -13.02
C SER A 26 43.76 -24.04 -12.48
N ARG A 27 42.67 -24.70 -12.05
CA ARG A 27 41.48 -24.16 -11.37
C ARG A 27 41.64 -22.70 -10.93
N SER A 28 40.75 -21.83 -11.41
CA SER A 28 40.58 -20.48 -10.86
C SER A 28 40.56 -20.54 -9.33
N PRO A 29 41.24 -19.62 -8.62
CA PRO A 29 41.19 -19.59 -7.16
C PRO A 29 39.71 -19.53 -6.76
N SER A 30 39.32 -20.35 -5.78
CA SER A 30 37.97 -20.32 -5.23
C SER A 30 37.59 -18.88 -4.87
N PRO A 31 36.36 -18.43 -5.15
CA PRO A 31 35.95 -17.07 -4.81
C PRO A 31 36.20 -16.80 -3.32
N ASP A 32 36.86 -15.68 -3.01
CA ASP A 32 37.17 -15.27 -1.65
C ASP A 32 35.86 -15.14 -0.86
N ILE A 33 35.70 -15.96 0.18
CA ILE A 33 34.56 -15.85 1.10
C ILE A 33 34.79 -14.55 1.89
N PRO A 34 33.86 -13.58 1.85
CA PRO A 34 34.05 -12.33 2.58
C PRO A 34 34.18 -12.63 4.07
N HIS A 35 35.32 -12.24 4.65
CA HIS A 35 35.59 -12.43 6.07
C HIS A 35 34.73 -11.45 6.85
N ILE A 36 33.63 -11.91 7.44
CA ILE A 36 32.79 -11.09 8.31
C ILE A 36 33.63 -10.67 9.52
N THR A 37 33.72 -9.35 9.74
CA THR A 37 34.40 -8.79 10.91
C THR A 37 33.47 -8.82 12.13
N HIS A 38 34.04 -8.73 13.33
CA HIS A 38 33.26 -8.64 14.58
C HIS A 38 32.30 -7.44 14.55
N THR A 39 32.80 -6.29 14.10
CA THR A 39 32.01 -5.06 13.94
C THR A 39 30.85 -5.22 12.95
N ASP A 40 31.04 -6.00 11.88
CA ASP A 40 29.95 -6.25 10.91
C ASP A 40 28.87 -7.17 11.51
N ALA A 41 29.28 -8.16 12.30
CA ALA A 41 28.35 -9.04 13.01
C ALA A 41 27.52 -8.26 14.04
N ILE A 42 28.16 -7.39 14.83
CA ILE A 42 27.49 -6.53 15.82
C ILE A 42 26.54 -5.54 15.14
N ARG A 43 26.96 -4.92 14.04
CA ARG A 43 26.10 -4.06 13.23
C ARG A 43 24.85 -4.77 12.73
N ALA A 44 24.99 -6.00 12.24
CA ALA A 44 23.87 -6.78 11.73
C ALA A 44 22.86 -7.12 12.84
N VAL A 45 23.36 -7.47 14.03
CA VAL A 45 22.50 -7.69 15.22
C VAL A 45 21.80 -6.39 15.62
N ALA A 46 22.53 -5.28 15.76
CA ALA A 46 21.96 -3.98 16.13
C ALA A 46 20.90 -3.49 15.13
N ALA A 47 21.10 -3.73 13.83
CA ALA A 47 20.18 -3.33 12.79
C ALA A 47 18.84 -4.08 12.83
N THR A 48 18.84 -5.34 13.27
CA THR A 48 17.64 -6.19 13.31
C THR A 48 16.90 -6.12 14.65
N ALA A 49 17.60 -5.77 15.73
CA ALA A 49 17.05 -5.70 17.08
C ALA A 49 16.02 -4.56 17.28
N ASP A 50 15.09 -4.78 18.21
CA ASP A 50 14.15 -3.78 18.70
C ASP A 50 14.71 -2.95 19.88
N ALA A 51 13.95 -1.95 20.35
CA ALA A 51 14.44 -1.01 21.37
C ALA A 51 14.69 -1.66 22.74
N GLU A 52 13.93 -2.71 23.09
CA GLU A 52 14.09 -3.44 24.34
C GLU A 52 15.30 -4.37 24.27
N GLN A 53 15.45 -5.11 23.17
CA GLN A 53 16.60 -5.96 22.89
C GLN A 53 17.91 -5.19 22.87
N LEU A 54 17.93 -4.00 22.25
CA LEU A 54 19.11 -3.12 22.28
C LEU A 54 19.42 -2.62 23.69
N GLY A 55 18.40 -2.43 24.53
CA GLY A 55 18.58 -2.12 25.95
C GLY A 55 19.27 -3.25 26.71
N MET A 56 18.83 -4.50 26.50
CA MET A 56 19.46 -5.67 27.13
C MET A 56 20.88 -5.91 26.62
N LEU A 57 21.15 -5.70 25.32
CA LEU A 57 22.49 -5.85 24.76
C LEU A 57 23.48 -4.86 25.37
N LEU A 58 23.03 -3.64 25.65
CA LEU A 58 23.85 -2.61 26.28
C LEU A 58 24.27 -2.97 27.72
N GLU A 59 23.50 -3.81 28.41
CA GLU A 59 23.81 -4.28 29.77
C GLU A 59 24.84 -5.42 29.80
N ALA A 60 25.36 -5.86 28.65
CA ALA A 60 26.34 -6.93 28.59
C ALA A 60 27.74 -6.46 29.02
N ASP A 61 28.32 -7.15 30.00
CA ASP A 61 29.63 -6.82 30.60
C ASP A 61 30.85 -6.91 29.64
N ASN A 62 30.66 -7.44 28.42
CA ASN A 62 31.74 -7.73 27.47
C ASN A 62 31.76 -6.78 26.26
N LEU A 63 31.08 -5.63 26.33
CA LEU A 63 31.10 -4.64 25.27
C LEU A 63 32.36 -3.78 25.33
N ASP A 64 32.94 -3.48 24.16
CA ASP A 64 33.93 -2.43 24.06
C ASP A 64 33.26 -1.04 23.96
N SER A 65 34.05 0.03 24.05
CA SER A 65 33.53 1.40 24.01
C SER A 65 32.88 1.77 22.68
N ASP A 66 33.28 1.12 21.59
CA ASP A 66 32.79 1.40 20.24
C ASP A 66 31.42 0.73 20.02
N ASP A 67 31.27 -0.51 20.51
CA ASP A 67 30.04 -1.29 20.50
C ASP A 67 28.98 -0.69 21.41
N GLU A 68 29.37 -0.25 22.62
CA GLU A 68 28.46 0.42 23.56
C GLU A 68 27.84 1.67 22.91
N ARG A 69 28.69 2.54 22.32
CA ARG A 69 28.24 3.73 21.59
C ARG A 69 27.31 3.39 20.43
N MET A 70 27.63 2.33 19.69
CA MET A 70 26.82 1.88 18.57
C MET A 70 25.43 1.41 19.01
N PHE A 71 25.33 0.58 20.06
CA PHE A 71 24.05 0.11 20.56
C PHE A 71 23.19 1.24 21.14
N GLU A 72 23.79 2.22 21.82
CA GLU A 72 23.08 3.42 22.28
C GLU A 72 22.47 4.21 21.12
N GLU A 73 23.23 4.43 20.03
CA GLU A 73 22.75 5.12 18.85
C GLU A 73 21.59 4.36 18.18
N TYR A 74 21.71 3.05 18.01
CA TYR A 74 20.64 2.22 17.45
C TYR A 74 19.40 2.21 18.34
N ARG A 75 19.57 2.11 19.67
CA ARG A 75 18.47 2.12 20.64
C ARG A 75 17.74 3.44 20.62
N LYS A 76 18.49 4.55 20.64
CA LYS A 76 17.94 5.91 20.54
C LYS A 76 17.17 6.08 19.23
N LYS A 77 17.74 5.65 18.11
CA LYS A 77 17.10 5.68 16.78
C LYS A 77 15.82 4.85 16.73
N ARG A 78 15.80 3.66 17.32
CA ARG A 78 14.59 2.81 17.42
C ARG A 78 13.52 3.45 18.31
N MET A 79 13.90 3.97 19.47
CA MET A 79 12.98 4.69 20.37
C MET A 79 12.38 5.93 19.71
N GLU A 80 13.16 6.68 18.94
CA GLU A 80 12.68 7.81 18.15
C GLU A 80 11.70 7.37 17.06
N GLN A 81 11.97 6.25 16.37
CA GLN A 81 11.03 5.68 15.40
C GLN A 81 9.71 5.24 16.04
N VAL A 82 9.74 4.56 17.18
CA VAL A 82 8.54 4.16 17.94
C VAL A 82 7.75 5.38 18.37
N LYS A 83 8.40 6.34 19.04
CA LYS A 83 7.77 7.61 19.44
C LYS A 83 7.19 8.39 18.25
N ARG A 84 7.85 8.35 17.09
CA ARG A 84 7.35 8.97 15.86
C ARG A 84 6.10 8.27 15.36
N ASN A 85 6.07 6.94 15.36
CA ASN A 85 4.92 6.16 14.94
C ASN A 85 3.73 6.34 15.90
N GLU A 86 3.99 6.41 17.21
CA GLU A 86 2.96 6.72 18.22
C GLU A 86 2.38 8.13 18.03
N LYS A 87 3.22 9.14 17.79
CA LYS A 87 2.76 10.52 17.52
C LYS A 87 1.96 10.63 16.22
N LYS A 88 2.33 9.86 15.19
CA LYS A 88 1.56 9.75 13.94
C LYS A 88 0.19 9.11 14.14
N GLY A 89 0.06 8.27 15.18
CA GLY A 89 -1.15 7.58 15.58
C GLY A 89 -2.00 8.29 16.63
N LYS A 90 -1.91 9.62 16.77
CA LYS A 90 -2.54 10.33 17.89
C LYS A 90 -4.07 10.21 17.90
N PHE A 91 -4.70 10.14 16.74
CA PHE A 91 -6.15 9.96 16.60
C PHE A 91 -6.49 8.54 16.15
N GLY A 92 -7.78 8.26 15.98
CA GLY A 92 -8.23 6.90 15.64
C GLY A 92 -9.74 6.69 15.79
N SER A 93 -10.48 7.70 16.24
CA SER A 93 -11.91 7.65 16.46
C SER A 93 -12.55 9.02 16.18
N VAL A 94 -13.87 9.03 16.02
CA VAL A 94 -14.65 10.27 15.89
C VAL A 94 -15.07 10.74 17.28
N GLU A 95 -14.51 11.85 17.75
CA GLU A 95 -14.82 12.38 19.07
C GLU A 95 -15.97 13.40 19.02
N PRO A 96 -16.83 13.46 20.07
CA PRO A 96 -17.82 14.52 20.19
C PRO A 96 -17.14 15.86 20.51
N LEU A 97 -17.60 16.93 19.87
CA LEU A 97 -17.10 18.29 20.05
C LEU A 97 -18.17 19.16 20.72
N ALA A 98 -17.77 19.87 21.79
CA ALA A 98 -18.57 20.92 22.39
C ALA A 98 -18.40 22.26 21.65
N ARG A 99 -19.42 23.13 21.70
CA ARG A 99 -19.37 24.45 21.04
C ARG A 99 -18.20 25.30 21.55
N GLU A 100 -17.96 25.29 22.86
CA GLU A 100 -16.92 26.10 23.52
C GLU A 100 -15.51 25.69 23.11
N ASP A 101 -15.33 24.41 22.79
CA ASP A 101 -14.04 23.84 22.42
C ASP A 101 -13.73 23.96 20.93
N PHE A 102 -14.65 24.51 20.11
CA PHE A 102 -14.49 24.55 18.66
C PHE A 102 -13.17 25.24 18.24
N VAL A 103 -12.88 26.42 18.77
CA VAL A 103 -11.67 27.17 18.40
C VAL A 103 -10.41 26.40 18.79
N ARG A 104 -10.35 25.87 20.01
CA ARG A 104 -9.20 25.12 20.53
C ARG A 104 -8.97 23.82 19.77
N GLU A 105 -10.02 23.02 19.59
CA GLU A 105 -9.90 21.67 19.05
C GLU A 105 -9.84 21.62 17.51
N VAL A 106 -10.40 22.64 16.83
CA VAL A 106 -10.49 22.73 15.37
C VAL A 106 -9.48 23.72 14.83
N THR A 107 -9.61 25.00 15.15
CA THR A 107 -8.78 26.06 14.58
C THR A 107 -7.35 25.98 15.08
N GLU A 108 -7.14 25.95 16.40
CA GLU A 108 -5.81 25.83 16.99
C GLU A 108 -5.25 24.42 16.82
N GLY A 109 -6.10 23.40 17.01
CA GLY A 109 -5.73 21.99 16.80
C GLY A 109 -5.21 21.71 15.40
N SER A 110 -5.74 22.37 14.36
CA SER A 110 -5.28 22.20 12.98
C SER A 110 -3.93 22.86 12.68
N LYS A 111 -3.44 23.77 13.52
CA LYS A 111 -2.10 24.39 13.38
C LYS A 111 -0.98 23.47 13.85
N VAL A 112 -1.29 22.52 14.73
CA VAL A 112 -0.28 21.62 15.29
C VAL A 112 0.20 20.67 14.19
N ASP A 113 1.50 20.64 13.94
CA ASP A 113 2.11 19.65 13.04
C ASP A 113 2.41 18.36 13.83
N LEU A 114 1.58 17.33 13.66
CA LEU A 114 1.86 16.02 14.29
C LEU A 114 2.99 15.26 13.59
N ASP A 115 3.27 15.63 12.33
CA ASP A 115 4.35 15.04 11.52
C ASP A 115 5.64 15.88 11.54
N SER A 116 5.67 17.01 12.26
CA SER A 116 6.90 17.75 12.58
C SER A 116 7.63 17.08 13.74
N GLY A 117 8.08 15.85 13.56
CA GLY A 117 9.38 15.53 14.14
C GLY A 117 10.35 16.56 13.58
N LYS A 118 11.04 17.32 14.45
CA LYS A 118 12.18 18.16 14.04
C LYS A 118 13.14 17.30 13.23
N VAL A 119 12.95 17.25 11.92
CA VAL A 119 14.06 17.23 11.01
C VAL A 119 14.46 18.70 11.05
N GLU A 120 15.62 18.98 11.64
CA GLU A 120 16.31 20.25 11.40
C GLU A 120 16.14 20.57 9.93
N ALA A 121 15.91 21.85 9.61
CA ALA A 121 15.84 22.30 8.24
C ALA A 121 17.21 22.07 7.59
N ASP A 122 17.50 20.83 7.19
CA ASP A 122 18.50 20.50 6.22
C ASP A 122 17.97 21.10 4.93
N GLU A 123 18.54 22.27 4.65
CA GLU A 123 18.64 23.00 3.40
C GLU A 123 17.94 22.33 2.20
N GLU A 124 16.85 22.96 1.77
CA GLU A 124 16.41 23.08 0.37
C GLU A 124 16.76 21.92 -0.59
N ASP A 125 16.19 20.73 -0.35
CA ASP A 125 15.90 19.79 -1.45
C ASP A 125 14.69 20.33 -2.23
N GLU A 126 14.91 21.11 -3.30
CA GLU A 126 13.88 21.71 -4.16
C GLU A 126 12.93 20.68 -4.83
N ASP A 127 13.24 19.38 -4.77
CA ASP A 127 12.51 18.30 -5.44
C ASP A 127 11.54 17.49 -4.54
N LYS A 128 11.41 17.80 -3.23
CA LYS A 128 10.44 17.10 -2.37
C LYS A 128 9.04 17.74 -2.49
N PRO A 129 7.97 16.95 -2.71
CA PRO A 129 6.61 17.49 -2.73
C PRO A 129 6.32 18.18 -1.39
N ALA A 130 5.91 19.44 -1.46
CA ALA A 130 5.63 20.27 -0.29
C ALA A 130 4.75 19.51 0.71
N ARG A 131 5.32 19.12 1.85
CA ARG A 131 4.56 18.51 2.95
C ARG A 131 3.48 19.48 3.39
N LEU A 132 2.27 18.95 3.55
CA LEU A 132 1.14 19.75 3.92
C LEU A 132 1.30 20.17 5.40
N LYS A 133 1.37 21.48 5.65
CA LYS A 133 1.48 22.02 7.00
C LYS A 133 0.15 21.87 7.76
N GLY A 134 0.23 21.77 9.07
CA GLY A 134 -0.87 21.55 10.01
C GLY A 134 -1.43 20.13 10.00
N THR A 135 -2.18 19.82 11.07
CA THR A 135 -3.01 18.63 11.18
C THR A 135 -4.35 18.86 10.48
N GLY A 136 -4.80 17.90 9.67
CA GLY A 136 -6.15 17.93 9.12
C GLY A 136 -7.19 17.71 10.21
N VAL A 137 -8.19 18.59 10.29
CA VAL A 137 -9.32 18.46 11.21
C VAL A 137 -10.62 18.46 10.42
N VAL A 138 -11.44 17.43 10.61
CA VAL A 138 -12.73 17.26 9.95
C VAL A 138 -13.82 17.32 11.00
N VAL A 139 -14.71 18.31 10.90
CA VAL A 139 -15.86 18.48 11.78
C VAL A 139 -17.14 18.07 11.05
N PHE A 140 -17.82 17.07 11.58
CA PHE A 140 -19.08 16.55 11.09
C PHE A 140 -20.25 17.17 11.85
N LEU A 141 -20.96 18.10 11.20
CA LEU A 141 -22.19 18.69 11.70
C LEU A 141 -23.35 17.77 11.30
N PHE A 142 -24.03 17.19 12.28
CA PHE A 142 -25.05 16.16 12.05
C PHE A 142 -26.37 16.45 12.76
N LYS A 143 -27.40 15.74 12.35
CA LYS A 143 -28.71 15.71 13.02
C LYS A 143 -29.31 14.32 12.82
N ASP A 144 -29.74 13.70 13.92
CA ASP A 144 -30.20 12.29 13.91
C ASP A 144 -31.49 12.09 13.09
N SER A 145 -32.31 13.13 12.94
CA SER A 145 -33.50 13.10 12.11
C SER A 145 -33.21 12.95 10.61
N VAL A 146 -31.98 13.27 10.18
CA VAL A 146 -31.59 13.20 8.76
C VAL A 146 -30.94 11.85 8.47
N ALA A 147 -31.54 11.08 7.54
CA ALA A 147 -31.06 9.75 7.18
C ALA A 147 -29.61 9.75 6.67
N LEU A 148 -29.23 10.76 5.87
CA LEU A 148 -27.89 10.88 5.33
C LEU A 148 -26.83 11.05 6.44
N SER A 149 -27.13 11.82 7.49
CA SER A 149 -26.25 11.95 8.66
C SER A 149 -25.99 10.60 9.33
N ARG A 150 -27.04 9.82 9.55
CA ARG A 150 -26.91 8.49 10.17
C ARG A 150 -26.10 7.53 9.30
N HIS A 151 -26.24 7.65 7.97
CA HIS A 151 -25.47 6.85 7.00
C HIS A 151 -23.98 7.19 6.99
N LEU A 152 -23.61 8.47 7.08
CA LEU A 152 -22.20 8.89 7.02
C LEU A 152 -21.43 8.64 8.32
N ARG A 153 -22.10 8.60 9.47
CA ARG A 153 -21.46 8.39 10.78
C ARG A 153 -20.55 7.15 10.84
N PRO A 154 -21.02 5.93 10.52
CA PRO A 154 -20.16 4.74 10.57
C PRO A 154 -19.03 4.77 9.53
N LEU A 155 -19.21 5.49 8.41
CA LEU A 155 -18.14 5.63 7.42
C LEU A 155 -17.00 6.51 7.95
N LEU A 156 -17.33 7.55 8.73
CA LEU A 156 -16.34 8.40 9.39
C LEU A 156 -15.60 7.64 10.49
N ASP A 157 -16.29 6.78 11.24
CA ASP A 157 -15.64 5.94 12.25
C ASP A 157 -14.58 5.03 11.59
N GLN A 158 -14.88 4.44 10.43
CA GLN A 158 -13.91 3.66 9.66
C GLN A 158 -12.74 4.51 9.14
N LEU A 159 -13.00 5.74 8.69
CA LEU A 159 -11.96 6.65 8.24
C LEU A 159 -11.06 7.12 9.38
N ALA A 160 -11.61 7.38 10.55
CA ALA A 160 -10.85 7.81 11.72
C ALA A 160 -9.86 6.74 12.15
N VAL A 161 -10.27 5.47 12.15
CA VAL A 161 -9.38 4.33 12.45
C VAL A 161 -8.26 4.21 11.40
N ALA A 162 -8.61 4.39 10.13
CA ALA A 162 -7.66 4.27 9.02
C ALA A 162 -6.67 5.44 8.92
N HIS A 163 -7.05 6.63 9.42
CA HIS A 163 -6.31 7.89 9.28
C HIS A 163 -6.05 8.54 10.63
N SER A 164 -5.22 7.88 11.45
CA SER A 164 -4.86 8.32 12.80
C SER A 164 -4.06 9.64 12.88
N SER A 165 -3.60 10.15 11.73
CA SER A 165 -2.97 11.47 11.62
C SER A 165 -3.98 12.62 11.46
N THR A 166 -5.23 12.31 11.11
CA THR A 166 -6.30 13.29 10.88
C THR A 166 -7.28 13.24 12.05
N LYS A 167 -7.69 14.41 12.55
CA LYS A 167 -8.63 14.51 13.66
C LYS A 167 -10.06 14.53 13.13
N PHE A 168 -10.92 13.64 13.63
CA PHE A 168 -12.33 13.61 13.29
C PHE A 168 -13.17 14.00 14.49
N LEU A 169 -14.04 14.99 14.30
CA LEU A 169 -14.89 15.57 15.32
C LEU A 169 -16.35 15.55 14.86
N SER A 170 -17.28 15.42 15.81
CA SER A 170 -18.71 15.42 15.53
C SER A 170 -19.46 16.35 16.48
N ILE A 171 -20.40 17.13 15.95
CA ILE A 171 -21.21 18.06 16.74
C ILE A 171 -22.64 18.11 16.19
N PRO A 172 -23.68 18.08 17.04
CA PRO A 172 -25.04 18.33 16.59
C PRO A 172 -25.14 19.71 15.92
N ALA A 173 -25.76 19.79 14.74
CA ALA A 173 -25.75 20.99 13.91
C ALA A 173 -26.31 22.22 14.64
N GLY A 174 -27.40 22.06 15.40
CA GLY A 174 -28.00 23.13 16.21
C GLY A 174 -27.12 23.60 17.39
N LEU A 175 -26.20 22.74 17.86
CA LEU A 175 -25.19 23.11 18.85
C LEU A 175 -24.00 23.80 18.20
N CYS A 176 -23.66 23.56 16.95
CA CYS A 176 -22.61 24.32 16.28
C CYS A 176 -23.13 25.70 15.82
N ILE A 177 -24.27 25.71 15.12
CA ILE A 177 -24.86 26.89 14.50
C ILE A 177 -26.34 26.95 14.90
N PRO A 178 -26.78 28.01 15.61
CA PRO A 178 -28.19 28.18 15.97
C PRO A 178 -29.09 28.16 14.73
N ASN A 179 -30.20 27.42 14.79
CA ASN A 179 -31.18 27.31 13.70
C ASN A 179 -30.60 26.84 12.36
N TYR A 180 -29.57 25.98 12.38
CA TYR A 180 -28.99 25.44 11.15
C TYR A 180 -30.03 24.61 10.35
N PRO A 181 -30.26 24.89 9.06
CA PRO A 181 -31.31 24.22 8.29
C PRO A 181 -31.05 22.73 8.08
N ASP A 182 -32.07 21.90 8.29
CA ASP A 182 -31.96 20.43 8.12
C ASP A 182 -31.53 20.01 6.71
N LYS A 183 -31.96 20.76 5.68
CA LYS A 183 -31.55 20.54 4.29
C LYS A 183 -30.04 20.68 4.05
N ASN A 184 -29.34 21.40 4.93
CA ASN A 184 -27.90 21.62 4.85
C ASN A 184 -27.12 20.53 5.61
N VAL A 185 -27.82 19.68 6.37
CA VAL A 185 -27.20 18.62 7.18
C VAL A 185 -27.19 17.31 6.38
N PRO A 186 -26.12 16.51 6.45
CA PRO A 186 -24.87 16.76 7.17
C PRO A 186 -23.97 17.77 6.46
N THR A 187 -23.16 18.47 7.26
CA THR A 187 -22.12 19.38 6.76
C THR A 187 -20.75 18.93 7.28
N PHE A 188 -19.75 18.94 6.40
CA PHE A 188 -18.34 18.79 6.79
C PHE A 188 -17.63 20.13 6.74
N LEU A 189 -17.05 20.53 7.87
CA LEU A 189 -16.10 21.65 7.93
C LEU A 189 -14.69 21.07 8.02
N ILE A 190 -13.85 21.40 7.06
CA ILE A 190 -12.51 20.85 6.93
C ILE A 190 -11.52 21.98 7.18
N TYR A 191 -10.66 21.78 8.17
CA TYR A 191 -9.63 22.72 8.58
C TYR A 191 -8.25 22.12 8.42
N ARG A 192 -7.30 22.98 8.09
CA ARG A 192 -5.87 22.66 8.08
C ARG A 192 -5.07 23.93 8.33
N ASN A 193 -4.02 23.83 9.14
CA ASN A 193 -3.12 24.94 9.45
C ASN A 193 -3.83 26.21 9.96
N GLY A 194 -4.94 26.06 10.70
CA GLY A 194 -5.74 27.17 11.21
C GLY A 194 -6.74 27.77 10.23
N GLU A 195 -6.78 27.29 8.99
CA GLU A 195 -7.68 27.80 7.94
C GLU A 195 -8.74 26.77 7.57
N MET A 196 -9.92 27.25 7.17
CA MET A 196 -10.98 26.40 6.61
C MET A 196 -10.65 26.13 5.14
N VAL A 197 -10.25 24.90 4.83
CA VAL A 197 -9.89 24.48 3.47
C VAL A 197 -11.07 23.90 2.68
N GLY A 198 -12.14 23.51 3.37
CA GLY A 198 -13.32 22.96 2.72
C GLY A 198 -14.58 23.07 3.56
N ASN A 199 -15.71 23.30 2.88
CA ASN A 199 -17.04 23.25 3.46
C ASN A 199 -17.96 22.47 2.53
N VAL A 200 -18.41 21.30 2.98
CA VAL A 200 -19.24 20.39 2.17
C VAL A 200 -20.60 20.28 2.83
N VAL A 201 -21.57 20.99 2.26
CA VAL A 201 -22.94 21.11 2.79
C VAL A 201 -23.85 20.05 2.16
N ALA A 202 -24.74 19.45 2.94
CA ALA A 202 -25.75 18.48 2.49
C ALA A 202 -25.20 17.28 1.71
N GLY A 203 -23.93 16.90 1.93
CA GLY A 203 -23.27 15.89 1.12
C GLY A 203 -23.11 16.27 -0.35
N MET A 204 -22.99 17.56 -0.67
CA MET A 204 -22.67 18.03 -2.03
C MET A 204 -21.37 17.38 -2.52
N GLY A 205 -21.39 16.87 -3.76
CA GLY A 205 -20.27 16.10 -4.31
C GLY A 205 -20.22 14.62 -3.86
N LEU A 206 -21.14 14.19 -3.00
CA LEU A 206 -21.32 12.79 -2.60
C LEU A 206 -22.56 12.17 -3.27
N LYS A 207 -22.66 10.84 -3.22
CA LYS A 207 -23.71 10.05 -3.88
C LYS A 207 -24.95 9.83 -3.00
N GLY A 208 -25.24 10.77 -2.10
CA GLY A 208 -26.34 10.66 -1.13
C GLY A 208 -26.20 9.40 -0.25
N LEU A 209 -27.25 8.58 -0.17
CA LEU A 209 -27.23 7.32 0.58
C LEU A 209 -26.37 6.21 -0.06
N LYS A 210 -25.92 6.39 -1.31
CA LYS A 210 -24.98 5.46 -1.96
C LYS A 210 -23.53 5.83 -1.71
N THR A 211 -23.26 6.84 -0.88
CA THR A 211 -21.90 7.25 -0.52
C THR A 211 -21.18 6.13 0.18
N THR A 212 -19.97 5.84 -0.29
CA THR A 212 -19.07 4.83 0.28
C THR A 212 -17.91 5.49 1.01
N VAL A 213 -17.16 4.70 1.79
CA VAL A 213 -15.94 5.16 2.48
C VAL A 213 -14.94 5.77 1.51
N LYS A 214 -14.81 5.20 0.29
CA LYS A 214 -13.91 5.70 -0.75
C LYS A 214 -14.31 7.07 -1.27
N ASP A 215 -15.61 7.32 -1.40
CA ASP A 215 -16.10 8.62 -1.86
C ASP A 215 -15.77 9.70 -0.82
N LEU A 216 -15.93 9.39 0.48
CA LEU A 216 -15.51 10.29 1.57
C LEU A 216 -13.99 10.44 1.65
N GLU A 217 -13.22 9.36 1.48
CA GLU A 217 -11.76 9.41 1.45
C GLU A 217 -11.26 10.32 0.32
N GLY A 218 -11.82 10.17 -0.90
CA GLY A 218 -11.49 11.01 -2.03
C GLY A 218 -11.83 12.49 -1.79
N LEU A 219 -12.97 12.77 -1.16
CA LEU A 219 -13.37 14.13 -0.77
C LEU A 219 -12.36 14.75 0.20
N LEU A 220 -11.95 14.00 1.23
CA LEU A 220 -11.01 14.47 2.24
C LEU A 220 -9.59 14.61 1.70
N LEU A 221 -9.19 13.77 0.74
CA LEU A 221 -7.94 13.90 0.02
C LEU A 221 -7.93 15.16 -0.87
N TYR A 222 -9.04 15.43 -1.57
CA TYR A 222 -9.20 16.63 -2.40
C TYR A 222 -9.06 17.92 -1.58
N PHE A 223 -9.69 17.99 -0.42
CA PHE A 223 -9.55 19.14 0.49
C PHE A 223 -8.28 19.12 1.33
N LYS A 224 -7.35 18.19 1.07
CA LYS A 224 -6.08 18.06 1.81
C LYS A 224 -6.28 17.87 3.31
N ALA A 225 -7.40 17.30 3.76
CA ALA A 225 -7.60 16.89 5.15
C ALA A 225 -6.74 15.66 5.46
N ILE A 226 -6.66 14.75 4.49
CA ILE A 226 -5.86 13.53 4.51
C ILE A 226 -4.71 13.69 3.50
N GLU A 227 -3.56 13.09 3.78
CA GLU A 227 -2.38 13.19 2.91
C GLU A 227 -2.28 12.05 1.89
N ARG A 228 -2.68 10.84 2.30
CA ARG A 228 -2.53 9.62 1.49
C ARG A 228 -3.77 8.76 1.63
N PRO A 229 -4.21 8.08 0.55
CA PRO A 229 -5.27 7.09 0.65
C PRO A 229 -4.81 5.91 1.51
N SER A 230 -5.72 5.36 2.32
CA SER A 230 -5.43 4.20 3.14
C SER A 230 -5.37 2.94 2.28
N SER A 231 -4.41 2.06 2.58
CA SER A 231 -4.36 0.72 1.99
C SER A 231 -5.56 -0.14 2.40
N ALA A 232 -6.22 0.16 3.53
CA ALA A 232 -7.38 -0.57 4.04
C ALA A 232 -8.58 -0.55 3.09
N PHE A 233 -8.69 0.49 2.25
CA PHE A 233 -9.79 0.63 1.30
C PHE A 233 -9.37 0.34 -0.14
N GLN A 234 -8.12 -0.06 -0.40
CA GLN A 234 -7.72 -0.54 -1.72
C GLN A 234 -8.43 -1.87 -1.98
N ARG A 235 -9.02 -2.03 -3.19
CA ARG A 235 -9.49 -3.37 -3.57
C ARG A 235 -8.26 -4.26 -3.60
N PRO A 236 -8.31 -5.50 -3.09
CA PRO A 236 -7.28 -6.46 -3.45
C PRO A 236 -7.25 -6.47 -4.97
N ARG A 237 -6.10 -6.11 -5.56
CA ARG A 237 -5.89 -6.40 -6.97
C ARG A 237 -6.05 -7.91 -7.05
N ALA A 238 -7.15 -8.37 -7.65
CA ALA A 238 -7.18 -9.70 -8.18
C ALA A 238 -5.87 -9.84 -8.96
N ALA A 239 -5.10 -10.89 -8.65
CA ALA A 239 -3.92 -11.25 -9.41
C ALA A 239 -4.39 -11.59 -10.84
N SER A 240 -4.63 -10.57 -11.66
CA SER A 240 -4.64 -10.69 -13.11
C SER A 240 -3.18 -10.74 -13.50
N HIS A 241 -2.74 -11.97 -13.69
CA HIS A 241 -1.59 -12.35 -14.47
C HIS A 241 -1.66 -11.61 -15.82
N ASP A 242 -0.93 -10.50 -15.94
CA ASP A 242 -0.53 -9.92 -17.21
C ASP A 242 1.00 -9.83 -17.17
N SER A 243 1.60 -10.94 -17.61
CA SER A 243 2.90 -10.92 -18.25
C SER A 243 2.73 -10.22 -19.59
N ASP A 244 3.34 -9.04 -19.75
CA ASP A 244 3.76 -8.50 -21.05
C ASP A 244 4.86 -7.47 -20.77
N PHE A 245 6.02 -7.97 -20.33
CA PHE A 245 7.29 -7.34 -20.67
C PHE A 245 7.80 -8.11 -21.87
N ASP A 246 7.56 -7.57 -23.06
CA ASP A 246 8.25 -7.94 -24.30
C ASP A 246 9.75 -7.70 -24.08
N ASP A 247 10.52 -8.79 -23.98
CA ASP A 247 11.97 -8.75 -24.14
C ASP A 247 12.30 -9.60 -25.37
N ASP A 248 12.58 -8.89 -26.46
CA ASP A 248 13.03 -9.40 -27.75
C ASP A 248 14.32 -10.21 -27.58
N LEU A 249 14.26 -11.55 -27.63
CA LEU A 249 15.42 -12.39 -27.95
C LEU A 249 15.08 -13.50 -28.94
N ASP A 250 15.41 -13.17 -30.18
CA ASP A 250 15.80 -14.02 -31.31
C ASP A 250 16.41 -15.38 -30.90
N ASN A 251 15.76 -16.48 -31.28
CA ASN A 251 16.45 -17.60 -31.92
C ASN A 251 15.47 -18.54 -32.64
N GLY A 252 15.53 -18.54 -33.98
CA GLY A 252 14.71 -19.41 -34.82
C GLY A 252 15.19 -20.86 -34.88
N VAL A 253 14.25 -21.80 -35.02
CA VAL A 253 14.33 -22.95 -35.93
C VAL A 253 12.97 -23.64 -36.07
N GLY A 254 12.54 -23.86 -37.32
CA GLY A 254 11.64 -24.97 -37.67
C GLY A 254 10.25 -24.62 -38.17
N ALA A 255 10.16 -23.95 -39.33
CA ALA A 255 8.92 -23.92 -40.09
C ALA A 255 8.55 -25.32 -40.64
N VAL A 256 7.30 -25.75 -40.44
CA VAL A 256 6.59 -26.55 -41.45
C VAL A 256 5.11 -26.16 -41.44
N ASN A 257 4.69 -25.65 -42.58
CA ASN A 257 3.36 -25.13 -42.86
C ASN A 257 2.66 -26.17 -43.74
N THR A 258 1.56 -26.76 -43.26
CA THR A 258 0.69 -27.57 -44.12
C THR A 258 -0.77 -27.19 -43.84
N LYS A 259 -1.28 -26.26 -44.65
CA LYS A 259 -2.72 -26.08 -44.85
C LYS A 259 -3.25 -27.31 -45.59
N GLN A 260 -4.24 -28.02 -45.06
CA GLN A 260 -5.42 -28.45 -45.83
C GLN A 260 -6.50 -29.17 -45.01
N SER A 261 -7.73 -28.84 -45.39
CA SER A 261 -8.91 -29.72 -45.50
C SER A 261 -9.77 -30.03 -44.26
N ARG A 262 -10.90 -29.32 -44.26
CA ARG A 262 -12.23 -29.67 -43.76
C ARG A 262 -12.63 -31.13 -44.10
N ILE A 263 -12.80 -31.98 -43.09
CA ILE A 263 -13.67 -33.18 -43.14
C ILE A 263 -14.47 -33.25 -41.83
N ARG A 264 -15.78 -33.01 -41.91
CA ARG A 264 -16.75 -33.43 -40.88
C ARG A 264 -17.15 -34.87 -41.22
N HIS A 265 -16.96 -35.79 -40.30
CA HIS A 265 -17.54 -37.13 -40.37
C HIS A 265 -18.43 -37.35 -39.15
N GLY A 266 -19.70 -37.64 -39.40
CA GLY A 266 -20.69 -37.99 -38.39
C GLY A 266 -20.79 -39.49 -38.12
N GLY A 267 -21.55 -39.80 -37.07
CA GLY A 267 -22.27 -41.05 -36.81
C GLY A 267 -23.32 -40.73 -35.72
N MET A 268 -24.61 -40.69 -36.06
CA MET A 268 -25.61 -41.77 -35.89
C MET A 268 -25.60 -42.35 -34.47
N GLY A 269 -26.69 -42.38 -33.70
CA GLY A 269 -28.11 -42.16 -33.94
C GLY A 269 -28.91 -42.92 -32.86
N VAL A 270 -30.23 -43.01 -33.07
CA VAL A 270 -31.24 -43.81 -32.34
C VAL A 270 -32.09 -43.03 -31.32
N GLY A 271 -33.23 -42.55 -31.84
CA GLY A 271 -34.45 -42.31 -31.09
C GLY A 271 -35.56 -43.20 -31.66
N THR A 272 -36.40 -43.74 -30.77
CA THR A 272 -37.68 -44.41 -31.08
C THR A 272 -38.63 -44.35 -29.88
N GLY A 273 -39.91 -44.08 -30.14
CA GLY A 273 -41.07 -44.26 -29.24
C GLY A 273 -41.89 -42.97 -29.10
N ARG A 274 -42.93 -42.66 -29.89
CA ARG A 274 -44.21 -43.33 -30.24
C ARG A 274 -45.27 -43.24 -29.13
N SER A 275 -46.27 -42.38 -29.35
CA SER A 275 -47.70 -42.66 -29.14
C SER A 275 -48.55 -41.52 -29.75
N GLU A 276 -49.37 -41.89 -30.73
CA GLU A 276 -50.52 -41.16 -31.28
C GLU A 276 -51.69 -41.21 -30.27
N ASP A 277 -52.60 -40.23 -30.34
CA ASP A 277 -54.05 -40.25 -30.04
C ASP A 277 -54.50 -38.78 -29.98
N GLU A 278 -55.65 -38.29 -30.43
CA GLU A 278 -56.66 -38.66 -31.43
C GLU A 278 -57.47 -37.34 -31.61
N ASP A 279 -58.21 -37.23 -32.70
CA ASP A 279 -59.09 -36.11 -33.06
C ASP A 279 -60.04 -35.67 -31.93
N ASP A 280 -60.33 -34.35 -31.84
CA ASP A 280 -61.73 -33.95 -31.75
C ASP A 280 -61.99 -32.54 -32.31
N SER A 281 -63.07 -32.48 -33.05
CA SER A 281 -63.58 -31.40 -33.90
C SER A 281 -64.40 -30.34 -33.15
N ASP A 282 -64.51 -29.16 -33.79
CA ASP A 282 -65.64 -28.20 -33.78
C ASP A 282 -66.15 -27.61 -32.44
N VAL A 283 -66.20 -26.26 -32.36
CA VAL A 283 -67.47 -25.50 -32.23
C VAL A 283 -67.24 -23.97 -32.36
N SER A 284 -67.79 -23.44 -33.46
CA SER A 284 -68.52 -22.16 -33.65
C SER A 284 -68.43 -21.00 -32.63
N ASP A 285 -68.06 -19.83 -33.17
CA ASP A 285 -68.90 -18.62 -33.31
C ASP A 285 -70.21 -18.54 -32.47
N PHE A 286 -70.30 -17.60 -31.50
CA PHE A 286 -71.56 -16.93 -31.14
C PHE A 286 -71.35 -15.67 -30.26
N ASP A 287 -72.05 -14.59 -30.63
CA ASP A 287 -72.19 -13.26 -30.00
C ASP A 287 -72.53 -13.26 -28.49
N MET A 288 -71.97 -12.29 -27.75
CA MET A 288 -72.71 -11.26 -27.00
C MET A 288 -71.80 -10.13 -26.49
#